data_AF-A0A7R9H7S9-F1
#
_entry.id   AF-A0A7R9H7S9-F1
#
_cell.length_a   1.000
_cell.length_b   1.000
_cell.length_c   1.000
_cell.angle_alpha   90.00
_cell.angle_beta   90.00
_cell.angle_gamma   90.00
#
_symmetry.space_group_name_H-M   'P 1'
#
loop_
_entity.id
_entity.type
_entity.pdbx_description
1 polymer ?
#
loop_
_entity_poly.entity_id
_entity_poly.type
_entity_poly.pdbx_seq_one_letter_code
_entity_poly.pdbx_strand_id
1 'polypeptide(L)'
;MGGLLSYLWGGTPASTEREEVDPATGLSPKERKLVQDTWKLVNQDAKGNGVALFMALFKAYPHYQREFPSLAKIPLSELATSKKMIAHANTVMYSLTSVIDNLSDPECLQEMLQKIGENHGRRKTGQRPFLDLKGVFIQLLQGKLGKQMTPQAIVAWGKTVDVMYAGIFKGLDITSEDD
;
A
#
# COMPACT_ATOMS: atom_id res chain seq x y z
N MET A 1 -38.95 -35.05 37.23
CA MET A 1 -40.15 -34.28 36.86
C MET A 1 -40.01 -32.86 37.41
N GLY A 2 -39.67 -31.88 36.55
CA GLY A 2 -39.76 -30.41 36.77
C GLY A 2 -38.94 -29.82 37.93
N GLY A 3 -38.41 -28.59 37.90
CA GLY A 3 -38.47 -27.48 36.95
C GLY A 3 -37.38 -26.46 37.34
N LEU A 4 -36.70 -25.87 36.36
CA LEU A 4 -36.85 -24.45 36.00
C LEU A 4 -36.63 -23.47 37.17
N LEU A 5 -35.38 -23.35 37.62
CA LEU A 5 -34.92 -22.17 38.36
C LEU A 5 -34.06 -21.29 37.45
N SER A 6 -34.72 -20.23 36.96
CA SER A 6 -34.18 -18.87 36.79
C SER A 6 -32.96 -18.66 35.88
N TYR A 7 -33.23 -18.55 34.57
CA TYR A 7 -32.42 -17.76 33.63
C TYR A 7 -33.00 -16.35 33.51
N LEU A 8 -32.73 -15.41 34.43
CA LEU A 8 -33.26 -14.04 34.27
C LEU A 8 -32.40 -12.86 34.76
N TRP A 9 -31.13 -13.02 35.14
CA TRP A 9 -30.26 -11.84 35.26
C TRP A 9 -28.78 -12.17 35.07
N GLY A 10 -28.37 -12.18 33.82
CA GLY A 10 -26.98 -12.25 33.42
C GLY A 10 -26.91 -11.60 32.07
N GLY A 11 -27.01 -10.26 32.05
CA GLY A 11 -26.61 -9.51 30.88
C GLY A 11 -25.24 -10.05 30.49
N THR A 12 -25.16 -10.63 29.30
CA THR A 12 -23.87 -10.89 28.67
C THR A 12 -23.07 -9.62 28.87
N PRO A 13 -21.87 -9.66 29.48
CA PRO A 13 -20.97 -8.56 29.23
C PRO A 13 -20.91 -8.55 27.71
N ALA A 14 -21.42 -7.48 27.08
CA ALA A 14 -21.12 -7.21 25.69
C ALA A 14 -19.63 -7.45 25.63
N SER A 15 -19.23 -8.55 25.00
CA SER A 15 -17.84 -8.88 24.88
C SER A 15 -17.27 -7.64 24.25
N THR A 16 -16.48 -6.90 25.02
CA THR A 16 -15.38 -6.13 24.48
C THR A 16 -14.59 -7.15 23.69
N GLU A 17 -15.06 -7.44 22.47
CA GLU A 17 -14.25 -7.70 21.31
C GLU A 17 -13.23 -6.58 21.39
N ARG A 18 -12.10 -6.89 22.03
CA ARG A 18 -10.93 -6.08 21.84
C ARG A 18 -10.81 -6.00 20.33
N GLU A 19 -10.69 -4.80 19.82
CA GLU A 19 -10.24 -4.53 18.47
C GLU A 19 -8.86 -5.17 18.33
N GLU A 20 -8.84 -6.49 18.15
CA GLU A 20 -7.61 -7.26 18.19
C GLU A 20 -6.82 -6.86 16.97
N VAL A 21 -5.64 -6.32 17.27
CA VAL A 21 -4.65 -5.96 16.28
C VAL A 21 -4.26 -7.24 15.58
N ASP A 22 -4.38 -7.25 14.26
CA ASP A 22 -3.96 -8.38 13.46
C ASP A 22 -2.45 -8.58 13.62
N PRO A 23 -1.98 -9.76 14.05
CA PRO A 23 -0.56 -9.97 14.37
C PRO A 23 0.35 -9.95 13.14
N ALA A 24 -0.18 -10.25 11.95
CA ALA A 24 0.59 -10.27 10.71
C ALA A 24 0.79 -8.86 10.14
N THR A 25 -0.21 -7.99 10.27
CA THR A 25 -0.19 -6.63 9.70
C THR A 25 0.07 -5.53 10.74
N GLY A 26 -0.12 -5.82 12.04
CA GLY A 26 -0.06 -4.85 13.12
C GLY A 26 -1.19 -3.81 13.09
N LEU A 27 -2.20 -3.99 12.23
CA LEU A 27 -3.33 -3.09 12.05
C LEU A 27 -4.54 -3.55 12.86
N SER A 28 -5.16 -2.64 13.59
CA SER A 28 -6.51 -2.84 14.12
C SER A 28 -7.57 -2.70 13.02
N PRO A 29 -8.81 -3.21 13.22
CA PRO A 29 -9.92 -2.99 12.29
C PRO A 29 -10.19 -1.52 11.98
N LYS A 30 -10.05 -0.63 12.98
CA LYS A 30 -10.20 0.83 12.82
C LYS A 30 -9.11 1.43 11.94
N GLU A 31 -7.84 1.05 12.14
CA GLU A 31 -6.72 1.55 11.34
C GLU A 31 -6.83 1.09 9.89
N ARG A 32 -7.18 -0.18 9.65
CA ARG A 32 -7.45 -0.69 8.31
C ARG A 32 -8.56 0.10 7.62
N LYS A 33 -9.69 0.29 8.30
CA LYS A 33 -10.81 1.07 7.75
C LYS A 33 -10.40 2.51 7.43
N LEU A 34 -9.60 3.14 8.30
CA LEU A 34 -9.08 4.48 8.07
C LEU A 34 -8.20 4.56 6.82
N VAL A 35 -7.31 3.59 6.62
CA VAL A 35 -6.47 3.49 5.41
C VAL A 35 -7.35 3.31 4.17
N GLN A 36 -8.32 2.41 4.21
CA GLN A 36 -9.24 2.17 3.09
C GLN A 36 -10.10 3.40 2.76
N ASP A 37 -10.65 4.08 3.76
CA ASP A 37 -11.50 5.25 3.54
C ASP A 37 -10.69 6.45 3.05
N THR A 38 -9.48 6.66 3.57
CA THR A 38 -8.60 7.73 3.06
C THR A 38 -8.04 7.39 1.68
N TRP A 39 -7.71 6.13 1.39
CA TRP A 39 -7.30 5.70 0.06
C TRP A 39 -8.36 5.98 -1.01
N LYS A 40 -9.65 5.78 -0.71
CA LYS A 40 -10.74 6.12 -1.64
C LYS A 40 -10.67 7.58 -2.11
N LEU A 41 -10.31 8.51 -1.24
CA LEU A 41 -10.15 9.93 -1.59
C LEU A 41 -8.98 10.14 -2.55
N VAL A 42 -7.85 9.46 -2.32
CA VAL A 42 -6.69 9.50 -3.22
C VAL A 42 -7.02 8.84 -4.56
N ASN A 43 -7.78 7.75 -4.54
CA ASN A 43 -8.05 6.95 -5.73
C ASN A 43 -9.13 7.55 -6.65
N GLN A 44 -9.85 8.59 -6.22
CA GLN A 44 -10.78 9.34 -7.07
C GLN A 44 -10.12 9.90 -8.34
N ASP A 45 -8.84 10.27 -8.25
CA ASP A 45 -8.00 10.64 -9.39
C ASP A 45 -6.80 9.69 -9.49
N ALA A 46 -7.07 8.38 -9.59
CA ALA A 46 -6.02 7.36 -9.71
C ALA A 46 -5.01 7.68 -10.80
N LYS A 47 -5.49 8.07 -11.99
CA LYS A 47 -4.64 8.41 -13.13
C LYS A 47 -3.74 9.62 -12.83
N GLY A 48 -4.31 10.74 -12.38
CA GLY A 48 -3.54 11.95 -12.12
C GLY A 48 -2.56 11.77 -10.95
N ASN A 49 -3.00 11.12 -9.88
CA ASN A 49 -2.16 10.87 -8.70
C ASN A 49 -1.05 9.86 -8.96
N GLY A 50 -1.31 8.80 -9.75
CA GLY A 50 -0.29 7.86 -10.19
C GLY A 50 0.77 8.52 -11.08
N VAL A 51 0.36 9.37 -12.02
CA VAL A 51 1.32 10.15 -12.82
C VAL A 51 2.11 11.11 -11.92
N ALA A 52 1.45 11.83 -11.02
CA ALA A 52 2.11 12.75 -10.09
C ALA A 52 3.15 12.04 -9.21
N LEU A 53 2.86 10.82 -8.74
CA LEU A 53 3.79 9.99 -7.96
C LEU A 53 5.10 9.75 -8.73
N PHE A 54 5.01 9.28 -9.97
CA PHE A 54 6.21 8.99 -10.77
C PHE A 54 6.93 10.24 -11.26
N MET A 55 6.20 11.31 -11.59
CA MET A 55 6.82 12.59 -11.93
C MET A 55 7.63 13.15 -10.74
N ALA A 56 7.10 13.01 -9.52
CA ALA A 56 7.82 13.41 -8.32
C ALA A 56 9.02 12.49 -8.04
N LEU A 57 8.89 11.17 -8.24
CA LEU A 57 10.00 10.21 -8.16
C LEU A 57 11.13 10.58 -9.13
N PHE A 58 10.82 10.78 -10.42
CA PHE A 58 11.84 11.10 -11.42
C PHE A 58 12.42 12.50 -11.27
N LYS A 59 11.68 13.44 -10.67
CA LYS A 59 12.23 14.75 -10.31
C LYS A 59 13.23 14.64 -9.16
N ALA A 60 12.94 13.83 -8.14
CA ALA A 60 13.82 13.62 -6.99
C ALA A 60 15.00 12.71 -7.32
N TYR A 61 14.79 11.71 -8.18
CA TYR A 61 15.76 10.68 -8.54
C TYR A 61 15.75 10.45 -10.07
N PRO A 62 16.33 11.36 -10.86
CA PRO A 62 16.25 11.30 -12.34
C PRO A 62 16.79 10.02 -12.97
N HIS A 63 17.74 9.36 -12.30
CA HIS A 63 18.31 8.12 -12.79
C HIS A 63 17.28 6.99 -12.90
N TYR A 64 16.24 6.96 -12.05
CA TYR A 64 15.22 5.92 -12.11
C TYR A 64 14.43 5.92 -13.40
N GLN A 65 14.22 7.06 -14.06
CA GLN A 65 13.51 7.07 -15.34
C GLN A 65 14.22 6.18 -16.39
N ARG A 66 15.55 6.10 -16.33
CA ARG A 66 16.36 5.28 -17.25
C ARG A 66 16.20 3.78 -17.02
N GLU A 67 15.82 3.40 -15.80
CA GLU A 67 15.51 2.01 -15.43
C GLU A 67 14.15 1.52 -15.98
N PHE A 68 13.34 2.42 -16.55
CA PHE A 68 12.10 2.07 -17.26
C PHE A 68 12.35 2.15 -18.78
N PRO A 69 12.63 1.04 -19.49
CA PRO A 69 13.02 1.09 -20.90
C PRO A 69 12.00 1.78 -21.81
N SER A 70 10.71 1.68 -21.47
CA SER A 70 9.61 2.29 -22.22
C SER A 70 9.51 3.81 -22.03
N LEU A 71 10.12 4.36 -20.97
CA LEU A 71 10.08 5.77 -20.57
C LEU A 71 11.45 6.47 -20.69
N ALA A 72 12.55 5.71 -20.74
CA ALA A 72 13.92 6.21 -20.66
C ALA A 72 14.29 7.28 -21.71
N LYS A 73 13.65 7.24 -22.89
CA LYS A 73 13.93 8.17 -24.00
C LYS A 73 12.93 9.34 -24.11
N ILE A 74 11.94 9.42 -23.22
CA ILE A 74 10.91 10.45 -23.27
C ILE A 74 11.39 11.64 -22.42
N PRO A 75 11.40 12.88 -22.94
CA PRO A 75 11.73 14.05 -22.12
C PRO A 75 10.81 14.17 -20.91
N LEU A 76 11.35 14.55 -19.74
CA LEU A 76 10.56 14.68 -18.51
C LEU A 76 9.35 15.64 -18.68
N SER A 77 9.51 16.70 -19.49
CA SER A 77 8.45 17.66 -19.83
C SER A 77 7.27 17.04 -20.60
N GLU A 78 7.50 15.95 -21.32
CA GLU A 78 6.50 15.24 -22.12
C GLU A 78 6.01 13.96 -21.44
N LEU A 79 6.71 13.52 -20.39
CA LEU A 79 6.47 12.23 -19.76
C LEU A 79 5.09 12.15 -19.11
N ALA A 80 4.63 13.25 -18.48
CA ALA A 80 3.35 13.28 -17.78
C ALA A 80 2.13 13.01 -18.69
N THR A 81 2.23 13.34 -19.99
CA THR A 81 1.15 13.14 -20.97
C THR A 81 1.37 11.89 -21.83
N SER A 82 2.54 11.24 -21.73
CA SER A 82 2.85 10.00 -22.45
C SER A 82 1.88 8.88 -22.06
N LYS A 83 1.31 8.21 -23.07
CA LYS A 83 0.44 7.04 -22.87
C LYS A 83 1.16 5.90 -22.15
N LYS A 84 2.48 5.75 -22.35
CA LYS A 84 3.29 4.75 -21.66
C LYS A 84 3.40 5.05 -20.16
N MET A 85 3.63 6.31 -19.80
CA MET A 85 3.67 6.74 -18.40
C MET A 85 2.29 6.57 -17.74
N ILE A 86 1.22 7.05 -18.41
CA ILE A 86 -0.15 6.92 -17.89
C ILE A 86 -0.51 5.45 -17.66
N ALA A 87 -0.17 4.56 -18.59
CA ALA A 87 -0.43 3.13 -18.44
C ALA A 87 0.34 2.54 -17.23
N HIS A 88 1.62 2.86 -17.09
CA HIS A 88 2.41 2.37 -15.96
C HIS A 88 1.90 2.91 -14.60
N ALA A 89 1.61 4.20 -14.53
CA ALA A 89 1.03 4.84 -13.36
C ALA A 89 -0.30 4.17 -12.94
N ASN A 90 -1.18 3.90 -13.91
CA ASN A 90 -2.44 3.22 -13.64
C ASN A 90 -2.20 1.81 -13.07
N THR A 91 -1.30 1.03 -13.66
CA THR A 91 -0.97 -0.32 -13.15
C THR A 91 -0.54 -0.27 -11.68
N VAL A 92 0.30 0.71 -11.31
CA VAL A 92 0.74 0.86 -9.92
C VAL A 92 -0.41 1.25 -9.00
N MET A 93 -1.27 2.18 -9.40
CA MET A 93 -2.44 2.59 -8.60
C MET A 93 -3.43 1.43 -8.42
N TYR A 94 -3.60 0.58 -9.43
CA TYR A 94 -4.37 -0.66 -9.29
C TYR A 94 -3.72 -1.62 -8.29
N SER A 95 -2.41 -1.87 -8.39
CA SER A 95 -1.69 -2.73 -7.44
C SER A 95 -1.78 -2.21 -6.00
N LEU A 96 -1.64 -0.89 -5.79
CA LEU A 96 -1.83 -0.26 -4.48
C LEU A 96 -3.25 -0.46 -3.94
N THR A 97 -4.25 -0.27 -4.81
CA THR A 97 -5.66 -0.50 -4.45
C THR A 97 -5.89 -1.95 -4.04
N SER A 98 -5.40 -2.91 -4.82
CA SER A 98 -5.54 -4.34 -4.50
C SER A 98 -4.87 -4.71 -3.17
N VAL A 99 -3.70 -4.15 -2.87
CA VAL A 99 -3.02 -4.33 -1.57
C VAL A 99 -3.88 -3.79 -0.43
N ILE A 100 -4.45 -2.58 -0.58
CA ILE A 100 -5.25 -1.92 0.45
C ILE A 100 -6.58 -2.64 0.69
N ASP A 101 -7.19 -3.16 -0.38
CA ASP A 101 -8.43 -3.94 -0.30
C ASP A 101 -8.22 -5.28 0.43
N ASN A 102 -7.01 -5.86 0.36
CA ASN A 102 -6.66 -7.13 1.00
C ASN A 102 -6.04 -6.99 2.40
N LEU A 103 -6.06 -5.81 3.03
CA LEU A 103 -5.57 -5.63 4.41
C LEU A 103 -6.31 -6.46 5.47
N SER A 104 -7.45 -7.06 5.14
CA SER A 104 -8.20 -7.97 6.01
C SER A 104 -7.91 -9.45 5.77
N ASP A 105 -7.09 -9.77 4.76
CA ASP A 105 -6.68 -11.13 4.41
C ASP A 105 -5.14 -11.19 4.35
N PRO A 106 -4.47 -11.35 5.51
CA PRO A 106 -3.01 -11.28 5.58
C PRO A 106 -2.29 -12.35 4.76
N GLU A 107 -2.89 -13.53 4.61
CA GLU A 107 -2.32 -14.64 3.82
C GLU A 107 -2.31 -14.27 2.34
N CYS A 108 -3.46 -13.85 1.79
CA CYS A 108 -3.54 -13.36 0.41
C CYS A 108 -2.64 -12.15 0.18
N LEU A 109 -2.65 -11.19 1.11
CA LEU A 109 -1.81 -9.99 1.05
C LEU A 109 -0.33 -10.33 0.96
N GLN A 110 0.15 -11.28 1.78
CA GLN A 110 1.54 -11.70 1.79
C GLN A 110 1.97 -12.32 0.45
N GLU A 111 1.15 -13.17 -0.16
CA GLU A 111 1.41 -13.74 -1.49
C GLU A 111 1.46 -12.65 -2.58
N MET A 112 0.53 -11.69 -2.52
CA MET A 112 0.51 -10.57 -3.46
C MET A 112 1.77 -9.71 -3.36
N LEU A 113 2.21 -9.37 -2.15
CA LEU A 113 3.38 -8.53 -1.92
C LEU A 113 4.68 -9.23 -2.34
N GLN A 114 4.84 -10.51 -2.02
CA GLN A 114 5.99 -11.31 -2.48
C GLN A 114 6.04 -11.36 -4.00
N LYS A 115 4.90 -11.60 -4.67
CA LYS A 115 4.83 -11.58 -6.13
C LYS A 115 5.19 -10.23 -6.74
N ILE A 116 4.85 -9.12 -6.08
CA ILE A 116 5.32 -7.78 -6.50
C ILE A 116 6.85 -7.70 -6.38
N GLY A 117 7.40 -8.18 -5.26
CA GLY A 117 8.84 -8.31 -5.02
C GLY A 117 9.54 -9.08 -6.13
N GLU A 118 9.17 -10.35 -6.34
CA GLU A 118 9.77 -11.20 -7.36
C GLU A 118 9.73 -10.57 -8.75
N ASN A 119 8.61 -9.95 -9.11
CA ASN A 119 8.49 -9.27 -10.39
C ASN A 119 9.53 -8.15 -10.54
N HIS A 120 9.77 -7.37 -9.50
CA HIS A 120 10.79 -6.32 -9.52
C HIS A 120 12.21 -6.92 -9.48
N GLY A 121 12.40 -8.01 -8.74
CA GLY A 121 13.65 -8.77 -8.68
C GLY A 121 14.10 -9.31 -10.04
N ARG A 122 13.18 -9.90 -10.81
CA ARG A 122 13.41 -10.33 -12.22
C ARG A 122 13.83 -9.18 -13.14
N ARG A 123 13.54 -7.93 -12.76
CA ARG A 123 13.95 -6.71 -13.46
C ARG A 123 15.20 -6.08 -12.84
N LYS A 124 15.89 -6.80 -11.95
CA LYS A 124 17.09 -6.37 -11.22
C LYS A 124 16.88 -5.10 -10.39
N THR A 125 15.65 -4.88 -9.94
CA THR A 125 15.31 -3.76 -9.06
C THR A 125 15.51 -4.19 -7.61
N GLY A 126 16.48 -3.61 -6.90
CA GLY A 126 16.72 -3.89 -5.48
C GLY A 126 15.73 -3.17 -4.54
N GLN A 127 16.03 -3.18 -3.24
CA GLN A 127 15.19 -2.54 -2.21
C GLN A 127 15.25 -1.00 -2.27
N ARG A 128 16.39 -0.42 -2.69
CA ARG A 128 16.62 1.03 -2.63
C ARG A 128 15.57 1.88 -3.39
N PRO A 129 15.18 1.54 -4.64
CA PRO A 129 14.10 2.25 -5.34
C PRO A 129 12.76 2.30 -4.58
N PHE A 130 12.40 1.24 -3.87
CA PHE A 130 11.19 1.24 -3.04
C PHE A 130 11.33 2.20 -1.86
N LEU A 131 12.48 2.19 -1.17
CA LEU A 131 12.73 3.11 -0.06
C LEU A 131 12.71 4.58 -0.51
N ASP A 132 13.26 4.90 -1.68
CA ASP A 132 13.21 6.24 -2.25
C ASP A 132 11.79 6.63 -2.71
N LEU A 133 10.99 5.67 -3.20
CA LEU A 133 9.56 5.87 -3.48
C LEU A 133 8.74 6.14 -2.21
N LYS A 134 9.10 5.59 -1.04
CA LYS A 134 8.39 5.80 0.25
C LYS A 134 8.18 7.28 0.54
N GLY A 135 9.25 8.06 0.44
CA GLY A 135 9.20 9.50 0.73
C GLY A 135 8.23 10.24 -0.19
N VAL A 136 8.27 9.93 -1.48
CA VAL A 136 7.40 10.55 -2.49
C VAL A 136 5.94 10.12 -2.29
N PHE A 137 5.71 8.86 -1.97
CA PHE A 137 4.37 8.33 -1.72
C PHE A 137 3.73 8.95 -0.48
N ILE A 138 4.48 9.10 0.61
CA ILE A 138 3.99 9.77 1.84
C ILE A 138 3.64 11.23 1.54
N GLN A 139 4.48 11.96 0.79
CA GLN A 139 4.20 13.35 0.40
C GLN A 139 2.94 13.45 -0.47
N LEU A 140 2.73 12.50 -1.39
CA LEU A 140 1.50 12.43 -2.18
C LEU A 140 0.28 12.26 -1.27
N LEU A 141 0.32 11.29 -0.34
CA LEU A 141 -0.78 11.05 0.59
C LEU A 141 -1.08 12.30 1.43
N GLN A 142 -0.05 12.93 2.01
CA GLN A 142 -0.21 14.16 2.80
C GLN A 142 -0.83 15.30 1.98
N GLY A 143 -0.34 15.51 0.76
CA GLY A 143 -0.85 16.57 -0.13
C GLY A 143 -2.29 16.35 -0.58
N LYS A 144 -2.70 15.09 -0.80
CA LYS A 144 -4.05 14.74 -1.27
C LYS A 144 -5.08 14.63 -0.16
N LEU A 145 -4.66 14.16 1.02
CA LEU A 145 -5.55 13.97 2.16
C LEU A 145 -5.70 15.25 3.00
N GLY A 146 -4.65 16.09 3.06
CA GLY A 146 -4.67 17.33 3.85
C GLY A 146 -5.14 17.08 5.28
N LYS A 147 -6.27 17.68 5.67
CA LYS A 147 -6.86 17.52 7.02
C LYS A 147 -7.29 16.08 7.36
N GLN A 148 -7.51 15.23 6.35
CA GLN A 148 -7.84 13.82 6.55
C GLN A 148 -6.62 12.96 6.92
N MET A 149 -5.40 13.48 6.73
CA MET A 149 -4.17 12.86 7.23
C MET A 149 -3.99 13.17 8.72
N THR A 150 -4.91 12.69 9.54
CA THR A 150 -4.88 12.84 10.99
C THR A 150 -3.69 12.07 11.59
N PRO A 151 -3.31 12.32 12.87
CA PRO A 151 -2.27 11.54 13.53
C PRO A 151 -2.51 10.02 13.49
N GLN A 152 -3.77 9.61 13.62
CA GLN A 152 -4.16 8.20 13.51
C GLN A 152 -3.98 7.68 12.08
N ALA A 153 -4.29 8.49 11.06
CA ALA A 153 -4.08 8.11 9.67
C ALA A 153 -2.59 7.95 9.36
N ILE A 154 -1.74 8.83 9.88
CA ILE A 154 -0.28 8.74 9.73
C ILE A 154 0.25 7.43 10.31
N VAL A 155 -0.18 7.07 11.52
CA VAL A 155 0.22 5.80 12.16
C VAL A 155 -0.27 4.60 11.34
N ALA A 156 -1.53 4.60 10.93
CA ALA A 156 -2.11 3.51 10.15
C ALA A 156 -1.42 3.32 8.79
N TRP A 157 -1.17 4.42 8.05
CA TRP A 157 -0.43 4.39 6.79
C TRP A 157 1.02 3.97 6.98
N GLY A 158 1.66 4.36 8.09
CA GLY A 158 3.01 3.91 8.44
C GLY A 158 3.08 2.39 8.53
N LYS A 159 2.18 1.79 9.32
CA LYS A 159 2.05 0.32 9.45
C LYS A 159 1.77 -0.33 8.09
N THR A 160 0.84 0.20 7.31
CA THR A 160 0.52 -0.34 5.98
C THR A 160 1.74 -0.35 5.06
N VAL A 161 2.51 0.74 4.99
CA VAL A 161 3.72 0.82 4.17
C VAL A 161 4.79 -0.16 4.66
N ASP A 162 4.93 -0.32 5.96
CA ASP A 162 5.89 -1.26 6.53
C ASP A 162 5.53 -2.72 6.19
N VAL A 163 4.23 -3.09 6.26
CA VAL A 163 3.73 -4.39 5.79
C VAL A 163 4.02 -4.60 4.30
N MET A 164 3.75 -3.59 3.47
CA MET A 164 4.02 -3.65 2.03
C MET A 164 5.48 -3.96 1.76
N TYR A 165 6.40 -3.26 2.42
CA TYR A 165 7.83 -3.42 2.17
C TYR A 165 8.38 -4.72 2.74
N ALA A 166 7.90 -5.17 3.90
CA ALA A 166 8.27 -6.48 4.44
C ALA A 166 7.95 -7.60 3.44
N GLY A 167 6.74 -7.59 2.85
CA GLY A 167 6.34 -8.58 1.85
C GLY A 167 7.09 -8.44 0.52
N ILE A 168 7.24 -7.22 0.00
CA ILE A 168 7.96 -6.98 -1.26
C ILE A 168 9.43 -7.37 -1.14
N PHE A 169 10.10 -7.04 -0.03
CA PHE A 169 11.53 -7.32 0.14
C PHE A 169 11.79 -8.81 0.29
N LYS A 170 10.90 -9.55 0.99
CA LYS A 170 10.94 -11.01 0.98
C LYS A 170 10.89 -11.58 -0.44
N GLY A 171 10.03 -11.04 -1.31
CA GLY A 171 9.97 -11.45 -2.71
C GLY A 171 11.19 -11.09 -3.55
N LEU A 172 11.87 -9.98 -3.23
CA LEU A 172 13.13 -9.60 -3.87
C LEU A 172 14.26 -10.57 -3.51
N ASP A 173 14.34 -10.95 -2.24
CA ASP A 173 15.40 -11.82 -1.74
C ASP A 173 15.33 -13.21 -2.38
N ILE A 174 14.11 -13.75 -2.62
CA ILE A 174 13.90 -15.02 -3.34
C ILE A 174 14.60 -14.99 -4.71
N THR A 175 14.42 -13.92 -5.48
CA THR A 175 15.04 -13.83 -6.82
C THR A 175 16.55 -13.64 -6.80
N SER A 176 17.12 -13.19 -5.67
CA SER A 176 18.57 -13.01 -5.54
C SER A 176 19.31 -14.31 -5.23
N GLU A 177 18.59 -15.36 -4.81
CA GLU A 177 19.14 -16.69 -4.54
C GLU A 177 19.19 -17.58 -5.79
N ASP A 178 18.41 -17.24 -6.83
CA ASP A 178 18.30 -17.99 -8.09
C ASP A 178 19.30 -17.55 -9.20
N ASP A 179 20.07 -16.48 -8.97
CA ASP A 179 21.07 -15.89 -9.88
C ASP A 179 22.52 -16.29 -9.51
#